data_AF-A0A1E5NY02-F1
#
_entry.id   AF-A0A1E5NY02-F1
#
_cell.length_a   1.000
_cell.length_b   1.000
_cell.length_c   1.000
_cell.angle_alpha   90.00
_cell.angle_beta   90.00
_cell.angle_gamma   90.00
#
_symmetry.space_group_name_H-M   'P 1'
#
loop_
_entity.id
_entity.type
_entity.pdbx_description
1 polymer ?
#
loop_
_entity_poly.entity_id
_entity_poly.type
_entity_poly.pdbx_seq_one_letter_code
_entity_poly.pdbx_strand_id
1 'polypeptide(L)' 'MPPVTYAVDQALMCLPYEEWIALPDAAEQLRARGLSCDLANIVRTGRRRGVLRTRKSDGADFVMRTHDAPRRRAAVSA' A
#
# COMPACT_ATOMS: atom_id res chain seq x y z
N MET A 1 -10.26 16.84 6.94
CA MET A 1 -9.38 15.91 6.21
C MET A 1 -8.61 15.07 7.23
N PRO A 2 -8.63 13.73 7.15
CA PRO A 2 -7.74 12.93 7.98
C PRO A 2 -6.27 13.24 7.61
N PRO A 3 -5.33 13.13 8.56
CA PRO A 3 -3.91 13.39 8.29
C PRO A 3 -3.42 12.46 7.17
N VAL A 4 -2.51 12.96 6.32
CA VAL A 4 -1.99 12.25 5.12
C VAL A 4 -1.50 10.83 5.43
N THR A 5 -0.97 10.60 6.63
CA THR A 5 -0.54 9.28 7.11
C THR A 5 -1.70 8.29 7.21
N TYR A 6 -2.87 8.74 7.66
CA TYR A 6 -4.09 7.93 7.77
C TYR A 6 -4.63 7.52 6.39
N ALA A 7 -4.54 8.41 5.40
CA ALA A 7 -4.95 8.11 4.03
C ALA A 7 -4.06 7.05 3.37
N VAL A 8 -2.73 7.10 3.62
CA VAL A 8 -1.80 6.08 3.11
C VAL A 8 -2.02 4.74 3.82
N ASP A 9 -2.22 4.74 5.13
CA ASP A 9 -2.50 3.49 5.87
C ASP A 9 -3.84 2.87 5.43
N GLN A 10 -4.88 3.69 5.24
CA GLN A 10 -6.15 3.24 4.69
C GLN A 10 -5.99 2.65 3.27
N ALA A 11 -5.22 3.30 2.41
CA ALA A 11 -4.94 2.81 1.07
C ALA A 11 -4.19 1.48 1.07
N LEU A 12 -3.18 1.34 1.94
CA LEU A 12 -2.45 0.08 2.11
C LEU A 12 -3.37 -1.07 2.54
N MET A 13 -4.30 -0.80 3.47
CA MET A 13 -5.29 -1.79 3.93
C MET A 13 -6.40 -2.09 2.91
N CYS A 14 -6.51 -1.30 1.85
CA CYS A 14 -7.44 -1.56 0.74
C CYS A 14 -6.88 -2.55 -0.29
N LEU A 15 -5.56 -2.74 -0.31
CA LEU A 15 -4.90 -3.70 -1.20
C LEU A 15 -5.06 -5.13 -0.67
N PRO A 16 -5.17 -6.14 -1.56
CA PRO A 16 -5.39 -7.51 -1.15
C PRO A 16 -4.16 -8.06 -0.39
N TYR A 17 -4.46 -8.87 0.63
CA TYR A 17 -3.47 -9.48 1.52
C TYR A 17 -2.94 -10.77 0.92
N GLU A 18 -1.61 -10.93 0.87
CA GLU A 18 -0.92 -12.11 0.32
C GLU A 18 -1.27 -12.47 -1.14
N GLU A 19 -1.91 -11.55 -1.85
CA GLU A 19 -2.25 -11.69 -3.25
C GLU A 19 -1.51 -10.64 -4.09
N TRP A 20 -0.96 -11.07 -5.21
CA TRP A 20 -0.32 -10.19 -6.17
C TRP A 20 -1.36 -9.58 -7.11
N ILE A 21 -1.49 -8.26 -7.07
CA ILE A 21 -2.32 -7.50 -7.99
C ILE A 21 -1.45 -6.60 -8.87
N ALA A 22 -1.86 -6.39 -10.12
CA ALA A 22 -1.16 -5.46 -11.00
C ALA A 22 -1.27 -4.03 -10.43
N LEU A 23 -0.20 -3.25 -10.56
CA LEU A 23 -0.13 -1.88 -10.07
C LEU A 23 -1.23 -0.98 -10.68
N PRO A 24 -1.61 -1.10 -11.97
CA PRO A 24 -2.75 -0.38 -12.53
C PRO A 24 -4.09 -0.72 -11.84
N ASP A 25 -4.36 -2.00 -11.60
CA ASP A 25 -5.60 -2.45 -10.96
C ASP A 25 -5.66 -2.00 -9.50
N ALA A 26 -4.52 -2.04 -8.79
CA ALA A 26 -4.39 -1.46 -7.45
C ALA A 26 -4.72 0.04 -7.45
N ALA A 27 -4.27 0.78 -8.47
CA ALA A 27 -4.58 2.20 -8.61
C ALA A 27 -6.08 2.44 -8.85
N GLU A 28 -6.71 1.61 -9.68
CA GLU A 28 -8.15 1.68 -9.95
C GLU A 28 -8.97 1.39 -8.68
N GLN A 29 -8.63 0.35 -7.92
CA GLN A 29 -9.30 0.04 -6.65
C GLN A 29 -9.21 1.18 -5.63
N LEU A 30 -8.07 1.86 -5.56
CA LEU A 30 -7.90 3.01 -4.67
C LEU A 30 -8.74 4.21 -5.11
N ARG A 31 -8.78 4.50 -6.42
CA ARG A 31 -9.65 5.55 -6.97
C ARG A 31 -11.13 5.26 -6.74
N ALA A 32 -11.57 4.01 -6.94
CA ALA A 32 -12.96 3.59 -6.71
C ALA A 32 -13.40 3.81 -5.26
N ARG A 33 -12.46 3.80 -4.30
CA ARG A 33 -12.70 4.07 -2.88
C ARG A 33 -12.57 5.55 -2.49
N GLY A 34 -12.42 6.45 -3.48
CA GLY A 34 -12.24 7.89 -3.24
C GLY A 34 -10.89 8.27 -2.64
N LEU A 35 -9.91 7.36 -2.65
CA LEU A 35 -8.58 7.61 -2.12
C LEU A 35 -7.72 8.25 -3.23
N SER A 36 -7.71 9.58 -3.28
CA SER A 36 -6.84 10.35 -4.17
C SER A 36 -5.41 10.44 -3.61
N CYS A 37 -4.78 9.29 -3.41
CA CYS A 37 -3.41 9.20 -2.91
C CYS A 37 -2.43 8.91 -4.05
N ASP A 38 -1.26 9.56 -3.99
CA ASP A 38 -0.16 9.27 -4.91
C ASP A 38 0.29 7.82 -4.73
N LEU A 39 0.03 6.98 -5.74
CA LEU A 39 0.36 5.56 -5.73
C LEU A 39 1.86 5.33 -5.53
N ALA A 40 2.71 6.18 -6.10
CA ALA A 40 4.15 6.08 -5.91
C ALA A 40 4.52 6.32 -4.43
N ASN A 41 3.84 7.24 -3.76
CA ASN A 41 4.01 7.48 -2.34
C ASN A 41 3.52 6.31 -1.48
N ILE A 42 2.39 5.68 -1.83
CA ILE A 42 1.86 4.50 -1.14
C ILE A 42 2.83 3.33 -1.28
N VAL A 43 3.28 3.04 -2.50
CA VAL A 43 4.24 1.96 -2.78
C VAL A 43 5.56 2.22 -2.03
N ARG A 44 6.10 3.43 -2.12
CA ARG A 44 7.33 3.81 -1.41
C ARG A 44 7.17 3.66 0.10
N THR A 45 6.09 4.19 0.67
CA THR A 45 5.80 4.13 2.11
C THR A 45 5.59 2.68 2.56
N GLY A 46 4.81 1.91 1.82
CA GLY A 46 4.53 0.51 2.12
C GLY A 46 5.78 -0.35 2.06
N ARG A 47 6.65 -0.18 1.06
CA ARG A 47 7.94 -0.87 0.98
C ARG A 47 8.86 -0.48 2.13
N ARG A 48 8.99 0.81 2.43
CA ARG A 48 9.82 1.30 3.55
C ARG A 48 9.35 0.76 4.91
N ARG A 49 8.05 0.56 5.08
CA ARG A 49 7.45 -0.03 6.28
C ARG A 49 7.42 -1.57 6.25
N GLY A 50 7.87 -2.20 5.17
CA GLY A 50 7.82 -3.65 4.97
C GLY A 50 6.41 -4.23 4.92
N VAL A 51 5.40 -3.41 4.57
CA VAL A 51 3.99 -3.83 4.42
C VAL A 51 3.57 -4.09 2.99
N LEU A 52 4.37 -3.66 2.02
CA LEU A 52 4.21 -4.01 0.61
C LEU A 52 5.45 -4.72 0.09
N ARG A 53 5.21 -5.75 -0.71
CA ARG A 53 6.18 -6.26 -1.68
C ARG A 53 5.79 -5.81 -3.07
N THR A 54 6.80 -5.65 -3.91
CA THR A 54 6.67 -5.30 -5.32
C THR A 54 7.43 -6.31 -6.14
N ARG A 55 6.88 -6.76 -7.27
CA ARG A 55 7.59 -7.58 -8.25
C ARG A 55 7.33 -7.06 -9.65
N LYS A 56 8.26 -7.35 -10.56
CA LYS A 56 8.08 -7.14 -12.01
C LYS A 56 7.90 -8.50 -12.67
N SER A 57 6.88 -8.63 -13.51
CA SER A 57 6.67 -9.81 -14.36
C SER A 57 6.14 -9.37 -15.71
N ASP A 58 6.71 -9.87 -16.80
CA ASP A 58 6.24 -9.65 -18.18
C ASP A 58 5.96 -8.18 -18.53
N GLY A 59 6.82 -7.27 -18.04
CA GLY A 59 6.69 -5.83 -18.28
C GLY A 59 5.67 -5.10 -17.40
N ALA A 60 4.96 -5.81 -16.52
CA ALA A 60 4.02 -5.23 -15.56
C ALA A 60 4.61 -5.19 -14.13
N ASP A 61 4.30 -4.11 -13.42
CA ASP A 61 4.57 -3.98 -11.98
C ASP A 61 3.40 -4.57 -11.19
N PHE A 62 3.72 -5.38 -10.18
CA PHE A 62 2.74 -5.97 -9.26
C PHE A 62 3.06 -5.57 -7.83
N VAL A 63 2.01 -5.48 -7.01
CA VAL A 63 2.09 -5.18 -5.59
C VAL A 63 1.34 -6.24 -4.80
N MET A 64 1.81 -6.50 -3.59
CA MET A 64 1.17 -7.41 -2.65
C MET A 64 1.33 -6.86 -1.23
N ARG A 65 0.24 -6.85 -0.47
CA ARG A 65 0.27 -6.52 0.95
C ARG A 65 0.72 -7.73 1.75
N THR A 66 1.73 -7.53 2.61
CA THR A 66 2.34 -8.61 3.40
C THR A 66 1.99 -8.56 4.89
N HIS A 67 1.13 -7.63 5.29
CA HIS A 67 0.61 -7.55 6.65
C HIS A 67 -0.90 -7.45 6.63
N ASP A 68 -1.55 -8.14 7.56
CA ASP A 68 -3.00 -8.17 7.74
C ASP A 68 -3.52 -6.87 8.40
N ALA A 69 -2.69 -6.24 9.24
CA ALA A 69 -3.00 -5.03 9.98
C ALA A 69 -2.05 -3.84 9.65
N PRO A 70 -2.48 -2.59 9.91
CA PRO A 70 -1.58 -1.44 9.85
C PRO A 70 -0.45 -1.65 10.85
N ARG A 71 0.80 -1.66 10.38
CA ARG A 71 1.96 -1.61 11.27
C ARG A 71 1.89 -0.30 12.07
N ARG A 72 1.33 -0.34 13.29
CA ARG A 72 1.65 0.68 14.30
C ARG A 72 3.15 0.63 14.43
N ARG A 73 3.79 1.76 14.18
CA ARG A 73 5.22 1.96 14.46
C ARG A 73 5.41 1.49 15.91
N ALA A 74 6.05 0.35 16.12
CA ALA A 74 6.48 -0.04 17.45
C ALA A 74 7.34 1.13 17.91
N ALA A 75 6.90 1.82 18.97
CA ALA A 75 7.75 2.77 19.65
C ALA A 75 9.00 1.98 20.03
N VAL A 76 10.12 2.29 19.36
CA VAL A 76 11.43 1.86 19.82
C VAL A 76 11.55 2.52 21.18
N SER A 77 11.27 1.74 22.23
CA SER A 77 11.65 2.11 23.59
C SER A 77 13.16 1.97 23.59
N ALA A 78 13.84 3.11 23.63
CA ALA A 78 15.25 3.20 23.97
C ALA A 78 15.43 2.95 25.47
#